data_AF-A0A959GYB1-F1
#
_entry.id   AF-A0A959GYB1-F1
#
_cell.length_a   1.000
_cell.length_b   1.000
_cell.length_c   1.000
_cell.angle_alpha   90.00
_cell.angle_beta   90.00
_cell.angle_gamma   90.00
#
_symmetry.space_group_name_H-M   'P 1'
#
loop_
_entity.id
_entity.type
_entity.pdbx_description
1 polymer ?
#
loop_
_entity_poly.entity_id
_entity_poly.type
_entity_poly.pdbx_seq_one_letter_code
_entity_poly.pdbx_strand_id
1 'polypeptide(L)'
;MKIHYLAIAILAGTTLFACNKNAPHADAYGNFEADEAIISAEANGRILSFSVDEGQLLHDGEAIGAIDSTQLVLRREQLQASIRAIAAKSPAISAQLAVFEKQMASAKQQLATLDREKKRVENLLKSDAATPKQLDDINAQIEATERQMDVILEQKSASNANLSTQKGGLLAEILPLKKQIEQLDDQIAHCRIVNPVGGTVLTTYAETGEVASFGKPLYKIA
;
A
#
# COMPACT_ATOMS: atom_id res chain seq x y z
N MET A 1 80.28 -65.78 -24.88
CA MET A 1 79.08 -65.63 -24.02
C MET A 1 79.19 -64.55 -22.94
N LYS A 2 80.34 -64.29 -22.30
CA LYS A 2 80.43 -63.30 -21.18
C LYS A 2 80.25 -61.81 -21.58
N ILE A 3 80.51 -61.45 -22.84
CA ILE A 3 80.44 -60.04 -23.32
C ILE A 3 79.00 -59.59 -23.60
N HIS A 4 78.08 -60.50 -23.96
CA HIS A 4 76.67 -60.15 -24.20
C HIS A 4 75.90 -59.88 -22.89
N TYR A 5 76.23 -60.56 -21.79
CA TYR A 5 75.65 -60.26 -20.47
C TYR A 5 76.09 -58.89 -19.95
N LEU A 6 77.30 -58.43 -20.27
CA LEU A 6 77.80 -57.11 -19.90
C LEU A 6 77.06 -55.99 -20.66
N ALA A 7 76.79 -56.20 -21.95
CA ALA A 7 76.06 -55.23 -22.78
C ALA A 7 74.58 -55.08 -22.36
N ILE A 8 73.93 -56.20 -22.00
CA ILE A 8 72.53 -56.19 -21.51
C ILE A 8 72.43 -55.51 -20.14
N ALA A 9 73.42 -55.70 -19.25
CA ALA A 9 73.47 -55.02 -17.95
C ALA A 9 73.65 -53.49 -18.07
N ILE A 10 74.45 -53.03 -19.04
CA ILE A 10 74.65 -51.59 -19.29
C ILE A 10 73.37 -50.96 -19.89
N LEU A 11 72.70 -51.64 -20.82
CA LEU A 11 71.45 -51.17 -21.42
C LEU A 11 70.29 -51.10 -20.41
N ALA A 12 70.20 -52.08 -19.49
CA ALA A 12 69.24 -52.07 -18.39
C ALA A 12 69.56 -51.01 -17.32
N GLY A 13 70.83 -50.64 -17.13
CA GLY A 13 71.23 -49.55 -16.23
C GLY A 13 70.82 -48.17 -16.74
N THR A 14 70.85 -47.95 -18.06
CA THR A 14 70.51 -46.65 -18.66
C THR A 14 69.02 -46.33 -18.67
N THR A 15 68.13 -47.33 -18.62
CA THR A 15 66.67 -47.11 -18.55
C THR A 15 66.18 -46.77 -17.14
N LEU A 16 66.98 -47.04 -16.09
CA LEU A 16 66.66 -46.69 -14.71
C LEU A 16 66.93 -45.21 -14.37
N PHE A 17 67.74 -44.49 -15.16
CA PHE A 17 68.03 -43.06 -14.98
C PHE A 17 67.12 -42.12 -15.77
N ALA A 18 66.17 -42.65 -16.56
CA ALA A 18 65.26 -41.85 -17.38
C ALA A 18 64.04 -41.28 -16.61
N CYS A 19 63.83 -41.69 -15.36
CA CYS A 19 62.83 -41.10 -14.47
C CYS A 19 63.38 -39.86 -13.76
N ASN A 20 63.49 -38.75 -14.49
CA ASN A 20 63.74 -37.45 -13.87
C ASN A 20 62.41 -36.88 -13.35
N LYS A 21 62.19 -36.89 -12.03
CA LYS A 21 61.00 -36.32 -11.36
C LYS A 21 61.04 -34.78 -11.31
N ASN A 22 61.45 -34.13 -12.39
CA ASN A 22 61.44 -32.68 -12.51
C ASN A 22 60.19 -32.23 -13.27
N ALA A 23 59.01 -32.54 -12.71
CA ALA A 23 57.84 -31.74 -13.03
C ALA A 23 58.06 -30.37 -12.37
N PRO A 24 57.82 -29.23 -13.04
CA PRO A 24 57.91 -27.93 -12.38
C PRO A 24 56.97 -27.95 -11.17
N HIS A 25 57.54 -27.89 -9.97
CA HIS A 25 56.77 -27.65 -8.75
C HIS A 25 56.24 -26.22 -8.84
N ALA A 26 54.95 -26.00 -8.58
CA ALA A 26 54.43 -24.64 -8.61
C ALA A 26 55.17 -23.79 -7.57
N ASP A 27 55.62 -22.61 -7.99
CA ASP A 27 56.48 -21.73 -7.18
C ASP A 27 55.72 -21.09 -6.00
N ALA A 28 54.39 -21.06 -6.05
CA ALA A 28 53.53 -20.67 -4.95
C ALA A 28 52.11 -21.23 -5.11
N TYR A 29 51.48 -21.57 -3.99
CA TYR A 29 50.03 -21.74 -3.88
C TYR A 29 49.52 -20.73 -2.85
N GLY A 30 48.44 -20.04 -3.19
CA GLY A 30 47.77 -19.13 -2.28
C GLY A 30 46.27 -19.20 -2.54
N ASN A 31 45.49 -19.15 -1.47
CA ASN A 31 44.05 -18.97 -1.55
C ASN A 31 43.75 -17.50 -1.28
N PHE A 32 42.88 -16.91 -2.10
CA PHE A 32 42.29 -15.61 -1.82
C PHE A 32 40.92 -15.86 -1.19
N GLU A 33 40.70 -15.26 -0.03
CA GLU A 33 39.40 -15.24 0.64
C GLU A 33 38.81 -13.84 0.51
N ALA A 34 37.52 -13.77 0.20
CA ALA A 34 36.75 -12.54 0.15
C ALA A 34 35.47 -12.72 0.99
N ASP A 35 34.95 -11.62 1.53
CA ASP A 35 33.68 -11.65 2.25
C ASP A 35 32.52 -11.77 1.24
N GLU A 36 31.96 -12.96 1.12
CA GLU A 36 30.89 -13.24 0.15
C GLU A 36 29.50 -13.01 0.76
N ALA A 37 28.60 -12.37 0.00
CA ALA A 37 27.18 -12.24 0.33
C ALA A 37 26.31 -12.92 -0.73
N ILE A 38 25.28 -13.66 -0.28
CA ILE A 38 24.27 -14.25 -1.17
C ILE A 38 23.06 -13.34 -1.19
N ILE A 39 22.77 -12.77 -2.36
CA ILE A 39 21.58 -11.95 -2.56
C ILE A 39 20.43 -12.86 -2.97
N SER A 40 19.33 -12.78 -2.23
CA SER A 40 18.18 -13.68 -2.36
C SER A 40 16.92 -12.92 -2.78
N ALA A 41 15.95 -13.63 -3.37
CA ALA A 41 14.67 -13.07 -3.73
C ALA A 41 13.84 -12.71 -2.49
N GLU A 42 13.30 -11.50 -2.46
CA GLU A 42 12.42 -11.01 -1.38
C GLU A 42 10.94 -11.10 -1.75
N ALA A 43 10.62 -11.54 -2.97
CA ALA A 43 9.26 -11.73 -3.46
C ALA A 43 9.07 -13.08 -4.14
N ASN A 44 7.81 -13.53 -4.20
CA ASN A 44 7.41 -14.74 -4.89
C ASN A 44 6.83 -14.39 -6.26
N GLY A 45 7.28 -15.06 -7.32
CA GLY A 45 6.75 -14.85 -8.67
C GLY A 45 7.72 -15.27 -9.76
N ARG A 46 7.33 -15.04 -11.01
CA ARG A 46 8.22 -15.28 -12.15
C ARG A 46 9.20 -14.11 -12.27
N ILE A 47 10.48 -14.42 -12.46
CA ILE A 47 11.49 -13.40 -12.79
C ILE A 47 11.21 -12.93 -14.22
N LEU A 48 10.81 -11.66 -14.38
CA LEU A 48 10.49 -11.05 -15.67
C LEU A 48 11.73 -10.52 -16.36
N SER A 49 12.66 -9.97 -15.58
CA SER A 49 13.95 -9.50 -16.04
C SER A 49 14.98 -9.74 -14.95
N PHE A 50 16.19 -10.11 -15.37
CA PHE A 50 17.32 -10.30 -14.49
C PHE A 50 18.60 -10.14 -15.31
N SER A 51 19.36 -9.09 -15.01
CA SER A 51 20.54 -8.67 -15.78
C SER A 51 21.78 -8.71 -14.89
N VAL A 52 22.22 -9.93 -14.57
CA VAL A 52 23.43 -10.18 -13.78
C VAL A 52 24.29 -11.23 -14.47
N ASP A 53 25.48 -10.82 -14.88
CA ASP A 53 26.49 -11.72 -15.45
C ASP A 53 27.63 -11.97 -14.44
N GLU A 54 28.21 -13.17 -14.48
CA GLU A 54 29.38 -13.50 -13.65
C GLU A 54 30.57 -12.61 -14.03
N GLY A 55 31.28 -12.10 -13.02
CA GLY A 55 32.37 -11.13 -13.19
C GLY A 55 31.92 -9.68 -13.38
N GLN A 56 30.61 -9.40 -13.39
CA GLN A 56 30.09 -8.04 -13.47
C GLN A 56 30.31 -7.28 -12.16
N LEU A 57 30.77 -6.03 -12.26
CA LEU A 57 30.81 -5.10 -11.14
C LEU A 57 29.44 -4.43 -10.97
N LEU A 58 28.83 -4.56 -9.80
CA LEU A 58 27.56 -3.95 -9.45
C LEU A 58 27.74 -2.90 -8.35
N HIS A 59 26.97 -1.82 -8.43
CA HIS A 59 26.96 -0.76 -7.41
C HIS A 59 25.81 -0.93 -6.44
N ASP A 60 25.95 -0.39 -5.23
CA ASP A 60 24.85 -0.33 -4.27
C ASP A 60 23.65 0.46 -4.85
N GLY A 61 22.44 -0.06 -4.66
CA GLY A 61 21.20 0.50 -5.17
C GLY A 61 20.92 0.23 -6.65
N GLU A 62 21.78 -0.51 -7.35
CA GLU A 62 21.62 -0.81 -8.77
C GLU A 62 20.41 -1.72 -9.02
N ALA A 63 19.55 -1.35 -9.98
CA ALA A 63 18.36 -2.13 -10.33
C ALA A 63 18.75 -3.29 -11.26
N ILE A 64 18.58 -4.50 -10.78
CA ILE A 64 19.06 -5.73 -11.42
C ILE A 64 17.97 -6.42 -12.22
N GLY A 65 16.72 -6.33 -11.76
CA GLY A 65 15.65 -7.12 -12.31
C GLY A 65 14.30 -6.87 -11.65
N ALA A 66 13.31 -7.63 -12.11
CA ALA A 66 11.95 -7.56 -11.63
C ALA A 66 11.31 -8.94 -11.56
N ILE A 67 10.55 -9.16 -10.50
CA ILE A 67 9.66 -10.30 -10.29
C ILE A 67 8.24 -9.84 -10.63
N ASP A 68 7.45 -10.74 -11.21
CA ASP A 68 6.05 -10.47 -11.56
C ASP A 68 5.22 -10.10 -10.32
N SER A 69 4.80 -8.84 -10.27
CA SER A 69 3.97 -8.26 -9.22
C SER A 69 2.49 -8.16 -9.60
N THR A 70 2.09 -8.68 -10.77
CA THR A 70 0.72 -8.49 -11.34
C THR A 70 -0.37 -8.87 -10.33
N GLN A 71 -0.24 -10.00 -9.65
CA GLN A 71 -1.24 -10.45 -8.67
C GLN A 71 -1.32 -9.51 -7.44
N LEU A 72 -0.19 -8.96 -7.00
CA LEU A 72 -0.15 -8.00 -5.90
C LEU A 72 -0.81 -6.68 -6.31
N VAL A 73 -0.52 -6.20 -7.53
CA VAL A 73 -1.12 -4.98 -8.09
C VAL A 73 -2.63 -5.12 -8.24
N LEU A 74 -3.11 -6.24 -8.79
CA LEU A 74 -4.56 -6.51 -8.92
C LEU A 74 -5.25 -6.56 -7.55
N ARG A 75 -4.61 -7.19 -6.55
CA ARG A 75 -5.15 -7.22 -5.18
C ARG A 75 -5.19 -5.83 -4.55
N ARG A 76 -4.17 -5.01 -4.78
CA ARG A 76 -4.13 -3.60 -4.35
C ARG A 76 -5.28 -2.80 -4.99
N GLU A 77 -5.50 -2.96 -6.30
CA GLU A 77 -6.60 -2.30 -7.00
C GLU A 77 -7.97 -2.72 -6.48
N GLN A 78 -8.14 -4.01 -6.16
CA GLN A 78 -9.35 -4.53 -5.53
C GLN A 78 -9.61 -3.85 -4.17
N LEU A 79 -8.59 -3.73 -3.32
CA LEU A 79 -8.73 -3.03 -2.02
C LEU A 79 -9.05 -1.54 -2.20
N GLN A 80 -8.44 -0.88 -3.19
CA GLN A 80 -8.77 0.51 -3.51
C GLN A 80 -10.21 0.67 -4.00
N ALA A 81 -10.72 -0.27 -4.80
CA ALA A 81 -12.12 -0.29 -5.21
C ALA A 81 -13.06 -0.45 -4.01
N SER A 82 -12.73 -1.32 -3.06
CA SER A 82 -13.46 -1.47 -1.80
C SER A 82 -13.49 -0.16 -0.99
N ILE A 83 -12.36 0.53 -0.85
CA ILE A 83 -12.30 1.85 -0.18
C ILE A 83 -13.19 2.86 -0.90
N ARG A 84 -13.15 2.91 -2.24
CA ARG A 84 -14.02 3.82 -3.03
C ARG A 84 -15.49 3.52 -2.81
N ALA A 85 -15.89 2.25 -2.77
CA ALA A 85 -17.27 1.84 -2.52
C ALA A 85 -17.75 2.24 -1.11
N ILE A 86 -16.89 2.12 -0.09
CA ILE A 86 -17.19 2.56 1.28
C ILE A 86 -17.31 4.09 1.33
N ALA A 87 -16.37 4.81 0.70
CA ALA A 87 -16.38 6.27 0.65
C ALA A 87 -17.63 6.84 -0.06
N ALA A 88 -18.12 6.15 -1.10
CA ALA A 88 -19.33 6.53 -1.83
C ALA A 88 -20.62 6.48 -0.99
N LYS A 89 -20.61 5.87 0.21
CA LYS A 89 -21.74 5.92 1.16
C LYS A 89 -21.82 7.25 1.92
N SER A 90 -20.76 8.05 1.92
CA SER A 90 -20.66 9.32 2.67
C SER A 90 -21.50 10.50 2.13
N PRO A 91 -21.66 10.73 0.81
CA PRO A 91 -22.37 11.90 0.28
C PRO A 91 -23.85 11.99 0.66
N ALA A 92 -24.52 10.86 0.91
CA ALA A 92 -25.92 10.83 1.37
C ALA A 92 -26.12 11.64 2.66
N ILE A 93 -25.08 11.74 3.48
CA ILE A 93 -25.08 12.43 4.78
C ILE A 93 -25.19 13.95 4.62
N SER A 94 -24.46 14.52 3.66
CA SER A 94 -24.44 15.98 3.45
C SER A 94 -25.75 16.49 2.87
N ALA A 95 -26.40 15.69 2.03
CA ALA A 95 -27.71 16.01 1.47
C ALA A 95 -28.80 16.08 2.54
N GLN A 96 -28.77 15.20 3.55
CA GLN A 96 -29.79 15.17 4.61
C GLN A 96 -29.71 16.39 5.53
N LEU A 97 -28.51 16.88 5.86
CA LEU A 97 -28.34 18.13 6.61
C LEU A 97 -28.87 19.34 5.83
N ALA A 98 -28.64 19.38 4.52
CA ALA A 98 -29.16 20.46 3.68
C ALA A 98 -30.70 20.49 3.63
N VAL A 99 -31.36 19.34 3.76
CA VAL A 99 -32.84 19.27 3.86
C VAL A 99 -33.31 19.91 5.16
N PHE A 100 -32.72 19.57 6.31
CA PHE A 100 -33.08 20.17 7.60
C PHE A 100 -32.85 21.69 7.62
N GLU A 101 -31.75 22.17 7.05
CA GLU A 101 -31.48 23.61 6.93
C GLU A 101 -32.56 24.34 6.11
N LYS A 102 -32.98 23.75 4.97
CA LYS A 102 -34.05 24.32 4.15
C LYS A 102 -35.40 24.33 4.88
N GLN A 103 -35.73 23.26 5.61
CA GLN A 103 -36.96 23.20 6.42
C GLN A 103 -36.94 24.25 7.54
N MET A 104 -35.82 24.38 8.24
CA MET A 104 -35.59 25.40 9.28
C MET A 104 -35.74 26.82 8.73
N ALA A 105 -35.17 27.09 7.55
CA ALA A 105 -35.26 28.38 6.90
C ALA A 105 -36.71 28.71 6.50
N SER A 106 -37.45 27.73 5.96
CA SER A 106 -38.87 27.90 5.63
C SER A 106 -39.72 28.21 6.87
N ALA A 107 -39.51 27.45 7.96
CA ALA A 107 -40.25 27.66 9.21
C ALA A 107 -39.94 29.04 9.84
N LYS A 108 -38.67 29.47 9.83
CA LYS A 108 -38.27 30.81 10.28
C LYS A 108 -38.92 31.93 9.47
N GLN A 109 -39.01 31.77 8.15
CA GLN A 109 -39.66 32.75 7.28
C GLN A 109 -41.17 32.84 7.56
N GLN A 110 -41.81 31.70 7.84
CA GLN A 110 -43.21 31.64 8.25
C GLN A 110 -43.43 32.32 9.60
N LEU A 111 -42.58 32.03 10.59
CA LEU A 111 -42.62 32.67 11.90
C LEU A 111 -42.50 34.19 11.80
N ALA A 112 -41.52 34.68 11.03
CA ALA A 112 -41.34 36.12 10.80
C ALA A 112 -42.54 36.78 10.11
N THR A 113 -43.32 36.02 9.35
CA THR A 113 -44.57 36.51 8.75
C THR A 113 -45.69 36.56 9.78
N LEU A 114 -45.85 35.50 10.59
CA LEU A 114 -46.81 35.46 11.68
C LEU A 114 -46.54 36.55 12.73
N ASP A 115 -45.28 36.85 13.05
CA ASP A 115 -44.91 37.93 13.97
C ASP A 115 -45.32 39.32 13.45
N ARG A 116 -45.19 39.54 12.14
CA ARG A 116 -45.67 40.79 11.51
C ARG A 116 -47.19 40.88 11.56
N GLU A 117 -47.87 39.77 11.31
CA GLU A 117 -49.34 39.69 11.40
C GLU A 117 -49.84 39.88 12.82
N LYS A 118 -49.17 39.30 13.82
CA LYS A 118 -49.46 39.52 15.24
C LYS A 118 -49.42 41.00 15.58
N LYS A 119 -48.34 41.70 15.22
CA LYS A 119 -48.20 43.15 15.45
C LYS A 119 -49.32 43.94 14.77
N ARG A 120 -49.73 43.54 13.57
CA ARG A 120 -50.84 44.17 12.84
C ARG A 120 -52.16 43.99 13.59
N VAL A 121 -52.46 42.77 14.03
CA VAL A 121 -53.70 42.47 14.78
C VAL A 121 -53.71 43.14 16.15
N GLU A 122 -52.58 43.19 16.86
CA GLU A 122 -52.45 43.93 18.12
C GLU A 122 -52.78 45.42 17.95
N ASN A 123 -52.34 46.04 16.86
CA ASN A 123 -52.65 47.44 16.57
C ASN A 123 -54.12 47.67 16.18
N LEU A 124 -54.71 46.74 15.42
CA LEU A 124 -56.12 46.80 15.05
C LEU A 124 -57.03 46.58 16.27
N LEU A 125 -56.65 45.69 17.20
CA LEU A 125 -57.38 45.45 18.44
C LEU A 125 -57.39 46.69 19.33
N LYS A 126 -56.28 47.43 19.42
CA LYS A 126 -56.21 48.73 20.12
C LYS A 126 -57.11 49.81 19.51
N SER A 127 -57.47 49.65 18.23
CA SER A 127 -58.36 50.55 17.50
C SER A 127 -59.79 49.99 17.35
N ASP A 128 -60.14 48.96 18.13
CA ASP A 128 -61.43 48.24 18.08
C ASP A 128 -61.81 47.67 16.70
N ALA A 129 -60.84 47.50 15.80
CA ALA A 129 -61.01 47.03 14.43
C ALA A 129 -60.70 45.53 14.24
N ALA A 130 -60.26 44.84 15.30
CA ALA A 130 -60.02 43.39 15.34
C ALA A 130 -60.61 42.78 16.62
N THR A 131 -60.81 41.45 16.61
CA THR A 131 -61.35 40.72 17.76
C THR A 131 -60.24 40.04 18.58
N PRO A 132 -60.40 39.87 19.90
CA PRO A 132 -59.43 39.13 20.73
C PRO A 132 -59.14 37.72 20.21
N LYS A 133 -60.15 37.04 19.66
CA LYS A 133 -60.01 35.73 19.04
C LYS A 133 -58.97 35.70 17.92
N GLN A 134 -58.90 36.73 17.08
CA GLN A 134 -57.90 36.79 16.00
C GLN A 134 -56.47 36.88 16.53
N LEU A 135 -56.26 37.52 17.70
CA LEU A 135 -54.97 37.56 18.35
C LEU A 135 -54.61 36.19 18.94
N ASP A 136 -55.58 35.53 19.58
CA ASP A 136 -55.40 34.17 20.12
C ASP A 136 -55.08 33.16 19.01
N ASP A 137 -55.78 33.22 17.88
CA ASP A 137 -55.56 32.36 16.71
C ASP A 137 -54.14 32.54 16.14
N ILE A 138 -53.64 33.78 16.03
CA ILE A 138 -52.26 34.05 15.57
C ILE A 138 -51.23 33.58 16.60
N ASN A 139 -51.45 33.82 17.90
CA ASN A 139 -50.56 33.35 18.95
C ASN A 139 -50.45 31.82 18.94
N ALA A 140 -51.58 31.11 18.79
CA ALA A 140 -51.59 29.66 18.68
C ALA A 140 -50.82 29.18 17.43
N GLN A 141 -50.93 29.89 16.31
CA GLN A 141 -50.19 29.56 15.09
C GLN A 141 -48.68 29.82 15.21
N ILE A 142 -48.28 30.87 15.93
CA ILE A 142 -46.87 31.14 16.28
C ILE A 142 -46.33 30.01 17.15
N GLU A 143 -47.02 29.68 18.25
CA GLU A 143 -46.61 28.62 19.16
C GLU A 143 -46.51 27.25 18.46
N ALA A 144 -47.45 26.95 17.55
CA ALA A 144 -47.40 25.75 16.72
C ALA A 144 -46.17 25.74 15.79
N THR A 145 -45.82 26.88 15.20
CA THR A 145 -44.65 27.02 14.31
C THR A 145 -43.33 26.93 15.10
N GLU A 146 -43.27 27.52 16.29
CA GLU A 146 -42.13 27.40 17.21
C GLU A 146 -41.90 25.95 17.64
N ARG A 147 -42.97 25.26 18.07
CA ARG A 147 -42.89 23.81 18.37
C ARG A 147 -42.43 22.99 17.17
N GLN A 148 -42.87 23.34 15.96
CA GLN A 148 -42.40 22.66 14.75
C GLN A 148 -40.89 22.88 14.53
N MET A 149 -40.36 24.08 14.82
CA MET A 149 -38.93 24.36 14.73
C MET A 149 -38.13 23.55 15.75
N ASP A 150 -38.62 23.42 16.98
CA ASP A 150 -37.98 22.61 18.03
C ASP A 150 -37.89 21.14 17.61
N VAL A 151 -38.96 20.58 17.06
CA VAL A 151 -38.96 19.20 16.52
C VAL A 151 -37.93 19.04 15.40
N ILE A 152 -37.82 20.00 14.48
CA ILE A 152 -36.81 19.93 13.41
C ILE A 152 -35.40 20.01 14.00
N LEU A 153 -35.18 20.83 15.03
CA LEU A 153 -33.90 20.96 15.71
C LEU A 153 -33.48 19.65 16.41
N GLU A 154 -34.42 19.02 17.12
CA GLU A 154 -34.20 17.71 17.76
C GLU A 154 -33.94 16.60 16.74
N GLN A 155 -34.70 16.57 15.63
CA GLN A 155 -34.45 15.63 14.54
C GLN A 155 -33.06 15.82 13.92
N LYS A 156 -32.64 17.07 13.75
CA LYS A 156 -31.29 17.40 13.25
C LYS A 156 -30.21 16.95 14.24
N SER A 157 -30.39 17.18 15.55
CA SER A 157 -29.40 16.77 16.56
C SER A 157 -29.29 15.25 16.67
N ALA A 158 -30.41 14.53 16.68
CA ALA A 158 -30.45 13.08 16.65
C ALA A 158 -29.83 12.51 15.37
N SER A 159 -30.10 13.12 14.21
CA SER A 159 -29.47 12.76 12.95
C SER A 159 -27.95 12.96 13.03
N ASN A 160 -27.47 14.12 13.49
CA ASN A 160 -26.04 14.39 13.66
C ASN A 160 -25.31 13.36 14.55
N ALA A 161 -25.92 12.93 15.65
CA ALA A 161 -25.33 11.91 16.52
C ALA A 161 -25.17 10.57 15.76
N ASN A 162 -26.20 10.13 15.04
CA ASN A 162 -26.14 8.94 14.21
C ASN A 162 -25.10 9.05 13.07
N LEU A 163 -25.00 10.24 12.47
CA LEU A 163 -24.05 10.52 11.40
C LEU A 163 -22.60 10.50 11.89
N SER A 164 -22.33 11.01 13.10
CA SER A 164 -21.01 10.95 13.72
C SER A 164 -20.57 9.49 13.93
N THR A 165 -21.47 8.66 14.47
CA THR A 165 -21.24 7.22 14.66
C THR A 165 -21.01 6.50 13.33
N GLN A 166 -21.82 6.77 12.30
CA GLN A 166 -21.62 6.20 10.96
C GLN A 166 -20.28 6.62 10.36
N LYS A 167 -19.91 7.90 10.45
CA LYS A 167 -18.61 8.38 9.95
C LYS A 167 -17.46 7.68 10.68
N GLY A 168 -17.56 7.52 11.99
CA GLY A 168 -16.61 6.74 12.79
C GLY A 168 -16.50 5.29 12.31
N GLY A 169 -17.64 4.62 12.07
CA GLY A 169 -17.70 3.26 11.54
C GLY A 169 -17.06 3.13 10.15
N LEU A 170 -17.36 4.04 9.22
CA LEU A 170 -16.76 4.05 7.88
C LEU A 170 -15.24 4.26 7.95
N LEU A 171 -14.75 5.13 8.83
CA LEU A 171 -13.31 5.32 9.04
C LEU A 171 -12.66 4.06 9.63
N ALA A 172 -13.33 3.40 10.58
CA ALA A 172 -12.87 2.14 11.16
C ALA A 172 -12.81 1.01 10.11
N GLU A 173 -13.65 1.04 9.07
CA GLU A 173 -13.55 0.12 7.93
C GLU A 173 -12.42 0.49 6.95
N ILE A 174 -12.21 1.79 6.68
CA ILE A 174 -11.22 2.24 5.69
C ILE A 174 -9.78 2.12 6.22
N LEU A 175 -9.53 2.42 7.49
CA LEU A 175 -8.17 2.45 8.04
C LEU A 175 -7.44 1.09 7.94
N PRO A 176 -8.03 -0.05 8.31
CA PRO A 176 -7.42 -1.35 8.12
C PRO A 176 -7.13 -1.66 6.65
N LEU A 177 -8.05 -1.32 5.73
CA LEU A 177 -7.85 -1.54 4.29
C LEU A 177 -6.69 -0.71 3.74
N LYS A 178 -6.50 0.52 4.23
CA LYS A 178 -5.31 1.32 3.90
C LYS A 178 -4.02 0.66 4.38
N LYS A 179 -4.01 0.09 5.58
CA LYS A 179 -2.84 -0.64 6.09
C LYS A 179 -2.55 -1.91 5.30
N GLN A 180 -3.57 -2.60 4.81
CA GLN A 180 -3.39 -3.73 3.89
C GLN A 180 -2.80 -3.28 2.54
N ILE A 181 -3.20 -2.11 2.03
CA ILE A 181 -2.59 -1.53 0.83
C ILE A 181 -1.11 -1.19 1.08
N GLU A 182 -0.77 -0.56 2.21
CA GLU A 182 0.62 -0.26 2.56
C GLU A 182 1.48 -1.53 2.63
N GLN A 183 0.96 -2.62 3.21
CA GLN A 183 1.64 -3.93 3.22
C GLN A 183 1.82 -4.51 1.81
N LEU A 184 0.84 -4.34 0.92
CA LEU A 184 0.97 -4.78 -0.47
C LEU A 184 1.96 -3.90 -1.25
N ASP A 185 1.97 -2.60 -1.01
CA ASP A 185 2.90 -1.66 -1.65
C ASP A 185 4.36 -2.02 -1.28
N ASP A 186 4.60 -2.39 -0.03
CA ASP A 186 5.88 -2.92 0.44
C ASP A 186 6.27 -4.23 -0.27
N GLN A 187 5.35 -5.20 -0.36
CA GLN A 187 5.58 -6.43 -1.11
C GLN A 187 5.83 -6.19 -2.61
N ILE A 188 5.15 -5.22 -3.23
CA ILE A 188 5.36 -4.83 -4.62
C ILE A 188 6.75 -4.19 -4.78
N ALA A 189 7.21 -3.41 -3.81
CA ALA A 189 8.55 -2.84 -3.82
C ALA A 189 9.63 -3.95 -3.81
N HIS A 190 9.43 -4.99 -2.99
CA HIS A 190 10.30 -6.18 -2.96
C HIS A 190 10.26 -7.03 -4.24
N CYS A 191 9.28 -6.84 -5.14
CA CYS A 191 9.33 -7.44 -6.47
C CYS A 191 10.40 -6.80 -7.37
N ARG A 192 10.92 -5.61 -7.03
CA ARG A 192 12.07 -5.02 -7.73
C ARG A 192 13.36 -5.55 -7.10
N ILE A 193 14.17 -6.23 -7.89
CA ILE A 193 15.46 -6.75 -7.44
C ILE A 193 16.47 -5.61 -7.51
N VAL A 194 16.96 -5.17 -6.36
CA VAL A 194 17.96 -4.10 -6.21
C VAL A 194 19.19 -4.67 -5.52
N ASN A 195 20.37 -4.27 -5.97
CA ASN A 195 21.62 -4.65 -5.33
C ASN A 195 21.78 -3.91 -3.99
N PRO A 196 21.97 -4.60 -2.85
CA PRO A 196 22.14 -3.94 -1.56
C PRO A 196 23.61 -3.61 -1.20
N VAL A 197 24.59 -4.16 -1.93
CA VAL A 197 26.02 -3.97 -1.64
C VAL A 197 26.84 -3.87 -2.92
N GLY A 198 27.78 -2.94 -3.00
CA GLY A 198 28.67 -2.84 -4.16
C GLY A 198 29.73 -3.95 -4.15
N GLY A 199 30.00 -4.56 -5.31
CA GLY A 199 30.96 -5.66 -5.44
C GLY A 199 30.93 -6.34 -6.81
N THR A 200 31.70 -7.42 -6.97
CA THR A 200 31.76 -8.22 -8.19
C THR A 200 30.94 -9.50 -8.04
N VAL A 201 30.13 -9.80 -9.05
CA VAL A 201 29.31 -11.01 -9.09
C VAL A 201 30.23 -12.23 -9.26
N LEU A 202 30.13 -13.17 -8.33
CA LEU A 202 30.91 -14.41 -8.36
C LEU A 202 30.17 -15.54 -9.08
N THR A 203 28.88 -15.68 -8.80
CA THR A 203 28.07 -16.78 -9.33
C THR A 203 26.62 -16.34 -9.45
N THR A 204 25.98 -16.69 -10.55
CA THR A 204 24.56 -16.45 -10.77
C THR A 204 23.76 -17.75 -10.57
N TYR A 205 22.68 -17.69 -9.78
CA TYR A 205 21.85 -18.85 -9.42
C TYR A 205 20.45 -18.86 -10.02
N ALA A 206 20.01 -17.73 -10.61
CA ALA A 206 18.67 -17.57 -11.14
C ALA A 206 18.70 -17.03 -12.57
N GLU A 207 17.69 -17.42 -13.35
CA GLU A 207 17.53 -16.97 -14.74
C GLU A 207 16.19 -16.28 -14.98
N THR A 208 16.16 -15.44 -16.02
CA THR A 208 14.91 -14.82 -16.48
C THR A 208 13.92 -15.91 -16.90
N GLY A 209 12.67 -15.76 -16.47
CA GLY A 209 11.59 -16.71 -16.75
C GLY A 209 11.43 -17.79 -15.69
N GLU A 210 12.39 -17.96 -14.77
CA GLU A 210 12.27 -18.91 -13.67
C GLU A 210 11.29 -18.41 -12.59
N VAL A 211 10.76 -19.33 -11.77
CA VAL A 211 9.96 -18.98 -10.60
C VAL A 211 10.87 -18.79 -9.40
N ALA A 212 10.82 -17.61 -8.81
CA ALA A 212 11.46 -17.28 -7.55
C ALA A 212 10.47 -17.45 -6.39
N SER A 213 10.97 -18.04 -5.30
CA SER A 213 10.31 -18.05 -4.00
C SER A 213 11.08 -17.14 -3.04
N PHE A 214 10.42 -16.68 -1.99
CA PHE A 214 11.07 -15.93 -0.91
C PHE A 214 12.30 -16.70 -0.37
N GLY A 215 13.43 -16.01 -0.26
CA GLY A 215 14.70 -16.56 0.21
C GLY A 215 15.46 -17.41 -0.82
N LYS A 216 14.99 -17.50 -2.08
CA LYS A 216 15.72 -18.19 -3.14
C LYS A 216 17.01 -17.41 -3.47
N PRO A 217 18.20 -18.02 -3.45
CA PRO A 217 19.43 -17.39 -3.91
C PRO A 217 19.33 -16.94 -5.37
N LEU A 218 19.68 -15.69 -5.65
CA LEU A 218 19.69 -15.11 -7.01
C LEU A 218 21.11 -15.04 -7.57
N TYR A 219 22.04 -14.48 -6.79
CA TYR A 219 23.45 -14.40 -7.15
C TYR A 219 24.31 -14.22 -5.90
N LYS A 220 25.61 -14.43 -6.05
CA LYS A 220 26.63 -14.21 -5.03
C LYS A 220 27.53 -13.05 -5.43
N ILE A 221 27.87 -12.18 -4.47
CA ILE A 221 28.71 -10.99 -4.67
C ILE A 221 29.82 -10.92 -3.61
N ALA A 222 30.98 -10.37 -3.97
CA ALA A 222 32.11 -10.11 -3.08
C ALA A 222 32.85 -8.82 -3.45
#